data_AF-A0A0S8ETF6-F1
#
_entry.id   AF-A0A0S8ETF6-F1
#
_cell.length_a   1.000
_cell.length_b   1.000
_cell.length_c   1.000
_cell.angle_alpha   90.00
_cell.angle_beta   90.00
_cell.angle_gamma   90.00
#
_symmetry.space_group_name_H-M   'P 1'
#
loop_
_entity.id
_entity.type
_entity.pdbx_description
1 polymer ?
#
loop_
_entity_poly.entity_id
_entity_poly.type
_entity_poly.pdbx_seq_one_letter_code
_entity_poly.pdbx_strand_id
1 'polypeptide(L)'
;MKRNEGFTITELMIAVVIMGVLATLAIPTFTSYIYKARVTEATNFLGEIKQRQESYRNEFGQYCADEDDWGTYNPTTIPGADPVMWTSTTMWDQLGASPDGPIRFQYATVAGFPGVTPPTGTNLDDDDHWFAARAQADLDEDGVPFFVEIYSQSNLLYNSAAGKGGWE
;
A
#
# COMPACT_ATOMS: atom_id res chain seq x y z
N MET A 1 -58.89 21.06 6.77
CA MET A 1 -58.05 20.71 5.60
C MET A 1 -56.63 21.14 5.92
N LYS A 2 -55.66 20.21 6.00
CA LYS A 2 -54.24 20.56 6.13
C LYS A 2 -53.72 20.92 4.74
N ARG A 3 -53.16 22.12 4.55
CA ARG A 3 -52.48 22.51 3.30
C ARG A 3 -51.15 21.73 3.26
N ASN A 4 -50.97 20.91 2.21
CA ASN A 4 -49.64 20.42 1.86
C ASN A 4 -48.91 21.58 1.18
N GLU A 5 -47.96 22.17 1.88
CA GLU A 5 -47.02 23.13 1.29
C GLU A 5 -45.91 22.32 0.62
N GLY A 6 -45.78 22.46 -0.70
CA GLY A 6 -44.70 21.87 -1.49
C GLY A 6 -43.53 22.85 -1.65
N PHE A 7 -42.34 22.32 -1.90
CA PHE A 7 -41.15 23.13 -2.20
C PHE A 7 -41.29 23.89 -3.52
N THR A 8 -40.77 25.12 -3.55
CA THR A 8 -40.65 25.91 -4.78
C THR A 8 -39.42 25.47 -5.59
N ILE A 9 -39.48 25.67 -6.91
CA ILE A 9 -38.33 25.43 -7.80
C ILE A 9 -37.15 26.31 -7.40
N THR A 10 -37.39 27.53 -6.94
CA THR A 10 -36.33 28.46 -6.51
C THR A 10 -35.59 27.97 -5.28
N GLU A 11 -36.28 27.34 -4.31
CA GLU A 11 -35.62 26.74 -3.14
C GLU A 11 -34.76 25.55 -3.55
N LEU A 12 -35.23 24.74 -4.49
CA LEU A 12 -34.43 23.64 -5.04
C LEU A 12 -33.18 24.17 -5.78
N MET A 13 -33.31 25.23 -6.57
CA MET A 13 -32.18 25.82 -7.30
C MET A 13 -31.10 26.36 -6.36
N ILE A 14 -31.48 27.08 -5.30
CA ILE A 14 -30.53 27.59 -4.31
C ILE A 14 -29.86 26.42 -3.58
N ALA A 15 -30.62 25.39 -3.19
CA ALA A 15 -30.08 24.20 -2.54
C ALA A 15 -29.03 23.49 -3.41
N VAL A 16 -29.30 23.33 -4.72
CA VAL A 16 -28.35 22.71 -5.65
C VAL A 16 -27.08 23.55 -5.82
N VAL A 17 -27.19 24.88 -5.88
CA VAL A 17 -26.02 25.77 -5.97
C VAL A 17 -25.15 25.65 -4.71
N ILE A 18 -25.77 25.67 -3.53
CA ILE A 18 -25.03 25.50 -2.27
C ILE A 18 -24.36 24.12 -2.21
N MET A 19 -25.07 23.05 -2.59
CA MET A 19 -24.49 21.70 -2.67
C MET A 19 -23.32 21.63 -3.66
N GLY A 20 -23.40 22.32 -4.81
CA GLY A 20 -22.32 22.39 -5.79
C GLY A 20 -21.04 23.00 -5.22
N VAL A 21 -21.15 24.15 -4.56
CA VAL A 21 -19.99 24.83 -3.93
C VAL A 21 -19.38 23.97 -2.82
N LEU A 22 -20.21 23.35 -1.98
CA LEU A 22 -19.73 22.46 -0.92
C LEU A 22 -19.03 21.22 -1.49
N ALA A 23 -19.56 20.61 -2.54
CA ALA A 23 -18.98 19.43 -3.17
C ALA A 23 -17.57 19.71 -3.72
N THR A 24 -17.35 20.85 -4.37
CA THR A 24 -16.03 21.21 -4.92
C THR A 24 -14.95 21.33 -3.84
N LEU A 25 -15.29 21.78 -2.64
CA LEU A 25 -14.34 21.87 -1.52
C LEU A 25 -14.18 20.51 -0.78
N ALA A 26 -15.26 19.73 -0.69
CA ALA A 26 -15.29 18.49 0.07
C ALA A 26 -14.59 17.32 -0.65
N ILE A 27 -14.74 17.20 -1.98
CA ILE A 27 -14.19 16.07 -2.74
C ILE A 27 -12.65 15.92 -2.56
N PRO A 28 -11.81 16.93 -2.82
CA PRO A 28 -10.35 16.75 -2.74
C PRO A 28 -9.84 16.47 -1.31
N THR A 29 -10.54 17.00 -0.30
CA THR A 29 -10.17 16.75 1.10
C THR A 29 -10.52 15.33 1.52
N PHE A 30 -11.67 14.83 1.09
CA PHE A 30 -12.11 13.46 1.35
C PHE A 30 -11.23 12.43 0.63
N THR A 31 -10.85 12.66 -0.63
CA THR A 31 -9.94 11.76 -1.37
C THR A 31 -8.57 11.68 -0.72
N SER A 32 -8.02 12.81 -0.26
CA SER A 32 -6.75 12.85 0.47
C SER A 32 -6.80 12.08 1.80
N TYR A 33 -7.94 12.12 2.50
CA TYR A 33 -8.14 11.36 3.72
C TYR A 33 -8.17 9.85 3.45
N ILE A 34 -8.91 9.42 2.42
CA ILE A 34 -8.93 8.02 2.00
C ILE A 34 -7.54 7.55 1.58
N TYR A 35 -6.81 8.34 0.79
CA TYR A 35 -5.45 8.03 0.37
C TYR A 35 -4.54 7.76 1.58
N LYS A 36 -4.54 8.65 2.58
CA LYS A 36 -3.74 8.46 3.80
C LYS A 36 -4.17 7.21 4.57
N ALA A 37 -5.46 6.95 4.69
CA ALA A 37 -5.95 5.73 5.35
C ALA A 37 -5.48 4.46 4.63
N ARG A 38 -5.48 4.46 3.29
CA ARG A 38 -4.96 3.36 2.46
C ARG A 38 -3.46 3.17 2.64
N VAL A 39 -2.68 4.25 2.63
CA VAL A 39 -1.22 4.16 2.86
C VAL A 39 -0.94 3.62 4.27
N THR A 40 -1.66 4.07 5.29
CA THR A 40 -1.49 3.55 6.66
C THR A 40 -1.76 2.04 6.74
N GLU A 41 -2.79 1.53 6.06
CA GLU A 41 -3.07 0.10 5.94
C GLU A 41 -1.83 -0.65 5.41
N ALA A 42 -1.25 -0.17 4.31
CA ALA A 42 -0.06 -0.76 3.71
C ALA A 42 1.16 -0.70 4.63
N THR A 43 1.40 0.44 5.29
CA THR A 43 2.54 0.59 6.21
C THR A 43 2.45 -0.32 7.43
N ASN A 44 1.23 -0.57 7.93
CA ASN A 44 1.01 -1.48 9.05
C ASN A 44 1.35 -2.92 8.65
N PHE A 45 0.88 -3.35 7.47
CA PHE A 45 1.16 -4.71 7.01
C PHE A 45 2.63 -4.89 6.62
N LEU A 46 3.28 -3.90 6.00
CA LEU A 46 4.73 -3.91 5.81
C LEU A 46 5.49 -4.01 7.14
N GLY A 47 5.04 -3.31 8.18
CA GLY A 47 5.59 -3.45 9.53
C GLY A 47 5.49 -4.88 10.08
N GLU A 48 4.35 -5.54 9.87
CA GLU A 48 4.19 -6.96 10.21
C GLU A 48 5.16 -7.83 9.41
N ILE A 49 5.26 -7.62 8.09
CA ILE A 49 6.20 -8.35 7.22
C ILE A 49 7.63 -8.24 7.77
N LYS A 50 8.08 -7.03 8.12
CA LYS A 50 9.40 -6.83 8.73
C LYS A 50 9.56 -7.64 10.01
N GLN A 51 8.59 -7.57 10.91
CA GLN A 51 8.65 -8.32 12.17
C GLN A 51 8.75 -9.83 11.94
N ARG A 52 7.98 -10.36 10.99
CA ARG A 52 7.99 -11.78 10.61
C ARG A 52 9.33 -12.17 9.98
N GLN A 53 9.87 -11.33 9.12
CA GLN A 53 11.17 -11.53 8.49
C GLN A 53 12.30 -11.58 9.53
N GLU A 54 12.33 -10.63 10.47
CA GLU A 54 13.31 -10.64 11.57
C GLU A 54 13.16 -11.89 12.46
N SER A 55 11.92 -12.31 12.72
CA SER A 55 11.67 -13.54 13.49
C SER A 55 12.18 -14.77 12.76
N TYR A 56 11.93 -14.86 11.45
CA TYR A 56 12.41 -15.94 10.59
C TYR A 56 13.94 -15.98 10.54
N ARG A 57 14.61 -14.84 10.42
CA ARG A 57 16.09 -14.74 10.48
C ARG A 57 16.65 -15.20 11.82
N ASN A 58 16.01 -14.84 12.93
CA ASN A 58 16.45 -15.29 14.25
C ASN A 58 16.35 -16.81 14.42
N GLU A 59 15.39 -17.46 13.76
CA GLU A 59 15.19 -18.91 13.85
C GLU A 59 16.06 -19.71 12.88
N PHE A 60 16.17 -19.25 11.63
CA PHE A 60 16.80 -20.00 10.54
C PHE A 60 18.16 -19.43 10.09
N GLY A 61 18.57 -18.27 10.61
CA GLY A 61 19.81 -17.59 10.23
C GLY A 61 19.76 -16.85 8.89
N GLN A 62 18.61 -16.85 8.20
CA GLN A 62 18.37 -16.24 6.90
C GLN A 62 16.97 -15.64 6.87
N TYR A 63 16.71 -14.66 6.00
CA TYR A 63 15.36 -14.15 5.78
C TYR A 63 14.52 -15.10 4.92
N CYS A 64 13.19 -14.99 5.01
CA CYS A 64 12.27 -15.74 4.16
C CYS A 64 12.26 -15.08 2.77
N ALA A 65 12.61 -15.85 1.74
CA ALA A 65 12.82 -15.34 0.39
C ALA A 65 11.77 -15.87 -0.60
N ASP A 66 11.36 -14.99 -1.53
CA ASP A 66 11.10 -15.37 -2.93
C ASP A 66 12.39 -15.07 -3.74
N GLU A 67 12.48 -15.50 -5.00
CA GLU A 67 13.66 -15.34 -5.89
C GLU A 67 14.31 -13.93 -5.88
N ASP A 68 15.54 -13.79 -6.44
CA ASP A 68 16.47 -12.64 -6.35
C ASP A 68 15.97 -11.25 -6.87
N ASP A 69 14.71 -11.10 -7.26
CA ASP A 69 14.07 -9.85 -7.70
C ASP A 69 12.67 -9.76 -7.08
N TRP A 70 11.95 -8.63 -7.21
CA TRP A 70 10.61 -8.36 -6.65
C TRP A 70 9.55 -9.45 -6.86
N GLY A 71 9.85 -10.48 -7.64
CA GLY A 71 9.15 -11.74 -7.63
C GLY A 71 7.70 -11.58 -8.07
N THR A 72 6.83 -12.41 -7.52
CA THR A 72 5.40 -12.32 -7.77
C THR A 72 4.71 -11.54 -6.66
N TYR A 73 4.01 -10.46 -7.03
CA TYR A 73 3.17 -9.74 -6.07
C TYR A 73 1.95 -10.56 -5.68
N ASN A 74 1.50 -10.37 -4.44
CA ASN A 74 0.26 -10.91 -3.91
C ASN A 74 -0.67 -9.79 -3.41
N PRO A 75 -1.89 -9.68 -3.94
CA PRO A 75 -2.41 -10.35 -5.14
C PRO A 75 -1.58 -10.03 -6.39
N THR A 76 -1.74 -10.83 -7.45
CA THR A 76 -0.99 -10.68 -8.72
C THR A 76 -1.41 -9.47 -9.54
N THR A 77 -2.55 -8.86 -9.20
CA THR A 77 -3.08 -7.67 -9.85
C THR A 77 -3.29 -6.58 -8.83
N ILE A 78 -2.93 -5.35 -9.19
CA ILE A 78 -3.14 -4.18 -8.35
C ILE A 78 -4.63 -4.08 -8.03
N PRO A 79 -5.03 -4.08 -6.74
CA PRO A 79 -6.41 -3.84 -6.35
C PRO A 79 -6.86 -2.46 -6.84
N GLY A 80 -8.07 -2.38 -7.40
CA GLY A 80 -8.69 -1.11 -7.80
C GLY A 80 -9.29 -0.35 -6.61
N ALA A 81 -10.35 0.42 -6.84
CA ALA A 81 -11.05 1.14 -5.78
C ALA A 81 -11.60 0.23 -4.67
N ASP A 82 -12.03 -0.98 -5.05
CA ASP A 82 -12.56 -1.99 -4.14
C ASP A 82 -11.44 -2.88 -3.57
N PRO A 83 -11.45 -3.14 -2.25
CA PRO A 83 -10.44 -4.00 -1.64
C PRO A 83 -10.62 -5.46 -2.03
N VAL A 84 -9.51 -6.19 -2.10
CA VAL A 84 -9.46 -7.61 -2.48
C VAL A 84 -9.17 -8.46 -1.24
N MET A 85 -9.76 -9.65 -1.15
CA MET A 85 -9.47 -10.58 -0.05
C MET A 85 -8.04 -11.12 -0.17
N TRP A 86 -7.32 -11.18 0.96
CA TRP A 86 -6.01 -11.84 1.00
C TRP A 86 -6.14 -13.32 0.64
N THR A 87 -5.27 -13.77 -0.26
CA THR A 87 -5.10 -15.18 -0.59
C THR A 87 -3.66 -15.54 -0.31
N SER A 88 -3.43 -16.41 0.68
CA SER A 88 -2.06 -16.81 1.01
C SER A 88 -1.46 -17.69 -0.08
N THR A 89 -0.15 -17.54 -0.31
CA THR A 89 0.66 -18.44 -1.14
C THR A 89 1.64 -19.20 -0.24
N THR A 90 2.33 -20.20 -0.79
CA THR A 90 3.31 -20.99 -0.01
C THR A 90 4.36 -20.11 0.69
N MET A 91 4.84 -19.05 0.02
CA MET A 91 5.79 -18.11 0.61
C MET A 91 5.17 -17.33 1.78
N TRP A 92 3.96 -16.80 1.62
CA TRP A 92 3.27 -16.05 2.68
C TRP A 92 2.90 -16.94 3.87
N ASP A 93 2.54 -18.20 3.63
CA ASP A 93 2.31 -19.20 4.67
C ASP A 93 3.60 -19.53 5.44
N GLN A 94 4.74 -19.61 4.75
CA GLN A 94 6.05 -19.84 5.37
C GLN A 94 6.51 -18.65 6.21
N LEU A 95 6.35 -17.43 5.69
CA LEU A 95 6.64 -16.21 6.45
C LEU A 95 5.68 -16.03 7.63
N GLY A 96 4.44 -16.52 7.49
CA GLY A 96 3.38 -16.37 8.47
C GLY A 96 2.84 -14.94 8.58
N ALA A 97 3.04 -14.11 7.54
CA ALA A 97 2.47 -12.77 7.45
C ALA A 97 1.12 -12.82 6.73
N SER A 98 0.08 -12.30 7.37
CA SER A 98 -1.26 -12.21 6.76
C SER A 98 -1.97 -10.95 7.29
N PRO A 99 -2.54 -10.12 6.41
CA PRO A 99 -3.24 -8.91 6.82
C PRO A 99 -4.57 -9.24 7.51
N ASP A 100 -5.00 -8.37 8.42
CA ASP A 100 -6.28 -8.47 9.15
C ASP A 100 -7.48 -8.00 8.32
N GLY A 101 -7.65 -8.57 7.12
CA GLY A 101 -8.84 -8.34 6.28
C GLY A 101 -8.54 -8.05 4.80
N PRO A 102 -9.54 -7.49 4.08
CA PRO A 102 -9.38 -7.09 2.69
C PRO A 102 -8.30 -6.01 2.53
N ILE A 103 -7.48 -6.16 1.50
CA ILE A 103 -6.34 -5.30 1.21
C ILE A 103 -6.54 -4.46 -0.06
N ARG A 104 -5.87 -3.30 -0.11
CA ARG A 104 -5.88 -2.39 -1.27
C ARG A 104 -4.55 -2.25 -2.00
N PHE A 105 -3.52 -2.91 -1.51
CA PHE A 105 -2.20 -2.95 -2.12
C PHE A 105 -1.88 -4.38 -2.49
N GLN A 106 -1.03 -4.55 -3.48
CA GLN A 106 -0.33 -5.81 -3.66
C GLN A 106 1.04 -5.74 -3.02
N TYR A 107 1.50 -6.86 -2.48
CA TYR A 107 2.69 -6.96 -1.67
C TYR A 107 3.67 -7.95 -2.28
N ALA A 108 4.95 -7.62 -2.24
CA ALA A 108 6.04 -8.52 -2.56
C ALA A 108 7.08 -8.45 -1.44
N THR A 109 7.72 -9.57 -1.15
CA THR A 109 8.88 -9.63 -0.26
C THR A 109 9.93 -10.49 -0.93
N VAL A 110 11.17 -10.05 -0.79
CA VAL A 110 12.35 -10.67 -1.41
C VAL A 110 13.47 -10.67 -0.40
N ALA A 111 14.33 -11.67 -0.49
CA ALA A 111 15.48 -11.76 0.38
C ALA A 111 16.63 -12.46 -0.33
N GLY A 112 17.85 -12.15 0.10
CA GLY A 112 19.06 -12.72 -0.45
C GLY A 112 20.09 -13.06 0.61
N PHE A 113 20.99 -13.95 0.22
CA PHE A 113 22.19 -14.30 0.97
C PHE A 113 23.28 -13.25 0.73
N PRO A 114 24.33 -13.22 1.59
CA PRO A 114 25.52 -12.43 1.31
C PRO A 114 26.09 -12.75 -0.09
N GLY A 115 26.35 -11.73 -0.88
CA GLY A 115 26.82 -11.79 -2.26
C GLY A 115 25.73 -11.97 -3.32
N VAL A 116 24.45 -12.09 -2.94
CA VAL A 116 23.32 -11.98 -3.86
C VAL A 116 22.96 -10.50 -3.99
N THR A 117 22.96 -9.98 -5.22
CA THR A 117 22.66 -8.57 -5.48
C THR A 117 21.20 -8.23 -5.15
N PRO A 118 20.93 -7.23 -4.29
CA PRO A 118 19.59 -6.75 -4.01
C PRO A 118 18.86 -6.19 -5.24
N PRO A 119 17.52 -6.10 -5.21
CA PRO A 119 16.76 -5.51 -6.30
C PRO A 119 17.22 -4.10 -6.63
N THR A 120 17.20 -3.77 -7.93
CA THR A 120 17.65 -2.46 -8.40
C THR A 120 16.84 -1.34 -7.77
N GLY A 121 17.54 -0.28 -7.35
CA GLY A 121 16.93 0.88 -6.68
C GLY A 121 16.95 0.75 -5.16
N THR A 122 17.03 -0.45 -4.60
CA THR A 122 17.15 -0.57 -3.14
C THR A 122 18.50 -0.03 -2.66
N ASN A 123 18.52 0.62 -1.48
CA ASN A 123 19.76 1.05 -0.82
C ASN A 123 20.34 -0.07 0.06
N LEU A 124 20.19 -1.31 -0.37
CA LEU A 124 20.69 -2.50 0.31
C LEU A 124 22.10 -2.80 -0.21
N ASP A 125 22.99 -3.20 0.69
CA ASP A 125 24.24 -3.86 0.35
C ASP A 125 24.07 -5.37 0.27
N ASP A 126 25.03 -6.05 -0.34
CA ASP A 126 25.12 -7.51 -0.43
C ASP A 126 26.13 -8.10 0.56
N ASP A 127 26.57 -7.35 1.57
CA ASP A 127 27.61 -7.79 2.52
C ASP A 127 27.07 -8.78 3.57
N ASP A 128 25.77 -8.72 3.90
CA ASP A 128 25.06 -9.65 4.79
C ASP A 128 23.72 -10.09 4.17
N HIS A 129 22.99 -10.97 4.86
CA HIS A 129 21.62 -11.32 4.52
C HIS A 129 20.75 -10.07 4.54
N TRP A 130 19.94 -9.93 3.49
CA TRP A 130 19.05 -8.80 3.32
C TRP A 130 17.64 -9.27 2.97
N PHE A 131 16.65 -8.45 3.34
CA PHE A 131 15.32 -8.51 2.77
C PHE A 131 14.86 -7.11 2.34
N ALA A 132 13.97 -7.09 1.36
CA ALA A 132 13.15 -5.94 0.98
C ALA A 132 11.69 -6.37 0.87
N ALA A 133 10.77 -5.52 1.30
CA ALA A 133 9.34 -5.70 1.06
C ALA A 133 8.75 -4.43 0.48
N ARG A 134 7.82 -4.60 -0.45
CA ARG A 134 7.15 -3.53 -1.18
C ARG A 134 5.64 -3.74 -1.18
N ALA A 135 4.92 -2.68 -0.90
CA ALA A 135 3.50 -2.54 -1.18
C ALA A 135 3.33 -1.63 -2.39
N GLN A 136 2.48 -1.98 -3.35
CA GLN A 136 2.15 -1.10 -4.47
C GLN A 136 0.65 -1.07 -4.77
N ALA A 137 0.16 0.10 -5.16
CA ALA A 137 -1.21 0.34 -5.56
C ALA A 137 -1.30 1.51 -6.55
N ASP A 138 -2.33 1.50 -7.39
CA ASP A 138 -2.71 2.64 -8.23
C ASP A 138 -3.86 3.36 -7.51
N LEU A 139 -3.53 4.45 -6.80
CA LEU A 139 -4.45 5.09 -5.86
C LEU A 139 -5.26 6.21 -6.49
N ASP A 140 -4.79 6.77 -7.61
CA ASP A 140 -5.38 7.86 -8.39
C ASP A 140 -5.80 7.43 -9.80
N GLU A 141 -5.67 6.16 -10.14
CA GLU A 141 -6.10 5.55 -11.41
C GLU A 141 -5.40 6.15 -12.63
N ASP A 142 -4.16 6.61 -12.47
CA ASP A 142 -3.36 7.21 -13.55
C ASP A 142 -2.49 6.19 -14.29
N GLY A 143 -2.48 4.93 -13.82
CA GLY A 143 -1.69 3.82 -14.37
C GLY A 143 -0.23 3.80 -13.89
N VAL A 144 0.17 4.72 -13.00
CA VAL A 144 1.49 4.75 -12.36
C VAL A 144 1.34 4.27 -10.92
N PRO A 145 1.88 3.08 -10.57
CA PRO A 145 1.74 2.57 -9.22
C PRO A 145 2.52 3.43 -8.23
N PHE A 146 1.82 3.87 -7.19
CA PHE A 146 2.44 4.31 -5.96
C PHE A 146 2.98 3.08 -5.21
N PHE A 147 4.22 3.16 -4.73
CA PHE A 147 4.81 2.09 -3.94
C PHE A 147 5.40 2.61 -2.63
N VAL A 148 5.43 1.72 -1.65
CA VAL A 148 6.03 1.89 -0.33
C VAL A 148 6.92 0.69 -0.06
N GLU A 149 8.10 0.94 0.49
CA GLU A 149 9.11 -0.08 0.72
C GLU A 149 9.74 0.03 2.10
N ILE A 150 10.16 -1.13 2.59
CA ILE A 150 10.90 -1.29 3.84
C ILE A 150 12.01 -2.31 3.64
N TYR A 151 13.11 -2.10 4.35
CA TYR A 151 14.32 -2.91 4.20
C TYR A 151 14.81 -3.45 5.54
N SER A 152 15.60 -4.52 5.47
CA SER A 152 16.37 -5.07 6.61
C SER A 152 17.36 -4.05 7.19
N GLN A 153 18.17 -3.42 6.33
CA GLN A 153 19.28 -2.56 6.72
C GLN A 153 18.86 -1.10 7.00
N SER A 154 17.57 -0.77 6.88
CA SER A 154 17.05 0.58 7.13
C SER A 154 15.81 0.55 8.02
N ASN A 155 15.70 1.56 8.89
CA ASN A 155 14.48 1.81 9.68
C ASN A 155 13.57 2.85 9.04
N LEU A 156 13.95 3.36 7.87
CA LEU A 156 13.15 4.30 7.11
C LEU A 156 12.14 3.54 6.25
N LEU A 157 11.02 4.21 5.98
CA LEU A 157 10.00 3.76 5.05
C LEU A 157 10.14 4.60 3.81
N TYR A 158 10.41 3.96 2.68
CA TYR A 158 10.61 4.63 1.41
C TYR A 158 9.31 4.63 0.63
N ASN A 159 9.02 5.71 -0.09
CA ASN A 159 7.83 5.78 -0.94
C ASN A 159 8.15 6.44 -2.29
N SER A 160 7.31 6.18 -3.28
CA SER A 160 7.50 6.72 -4.63
C SER A 160 6.96 8.14 -4.84
N ALA A 161 6.34 8.75 -3.82
CA ALA A 161 5.64 10.03 -3.96
C ALA A 161 6.54 11.27 -3.96
N ALA A 162 7.87 11.12 -3.84
CA ALA A 162 8.78 12.23 -4.17
C ALA A 162 8.87 12.38 -5.70
N GLY A 163 8.03 13.28 -6.24
CA GLY A 163 7.88 13.54 -7.67
C GLY A 163 9.20 13.51 -8.44
N LYS A 164 9.31 12.57 -9.39
CA LYS A 164 10.47 12.35 -10.27
C LYS A 164 11.76 11.87 -9.58
N GLY A 165 11.67 10.79 -8.81
CA GLY A 165 12.82 9.95 -8.47
C GLY A 165 13.65 10.47 -7.29
N GLY A 166 13.11 10.37 -6.08
CA GLY A 166 13.87 10.67 -4.87
C GLY A 166 13.47 9.80 -3.69
N TRP A 167 14.46 9.16 -3.10
CA TRP A 167 14.43 8.48 -1.82
C TRP A 167 14.32 9.50 -0.69
N GLU A 168 13.27 9.40 0.13
CA GLU A 168 13.23 9.59 1.59
C GLU A 168 11.85 9.20 2.14
#